data_AF-A0A3D0Y8R4-F1
#
_entry.id   AF-A0A3D0Y8R4-F1
#
_cell.length_a   1.000
_cell.length_b   1.000
_cell.length_c   1.000
_cell.angle_alpha   90.00
_cell.angle_beta   90.00
_cell.angle_gamma   90.00
#
_symmetry.space_group_name_H-M   'P 1'
#
loop_
_entity.id
_entity.type
_entity.pdbx_description
1 polymer ?
#
loop_
_entity_poly.entity_id
_entity_poly.type
_entity_poly.pdbx_seq_one_letter_code
_entity_poly.pdbx_strand_id
1 'polypeptide(L)'
;MSQFVEKEIAEKYISKWQDILRLRDWDIKLHIVEEEWRKTGDIKIDVDDKKAILMLNNYNPKQTNLEELIIHEFLHLKLYGMDQMTEELIHCVFGDDLEDAKFKFAYDKFMTLIETTVEDLAKGYLGVAGENKNISFGRIQK
;
A
#
# COMPACT_ATOMS: atom_id res chain seq x y z
N MET A 1 12.69 -2.19 24.79
CA MET A 1 11.75 -3.31 24.66
C MET A 1 10.60 -2.81 23.80
N SER A 2 10.40 -3.51 22.69
CA SER A 2 9.62 -3.16 21.50
C SER A 2 8.13 -3.00 21.76
N GLN A 3 7.54 -1.91 21.31
CA GLN A 3 6.18 -1.94 20.74
C GLN A 3 6.33 -1.70 19.21
N PHE A 4 5.32 -1.67 18.36
CA PHE A 4 4.64 -0.39 18.11
C PHE A 4 3.42 -0.50 17.16
N VAL A 5 3.10 -1.66 16.58
CA VAL A 5 1.79 -1.83 15.93
C VAL A 5 0.78 -2.33 16.95
N GLU A 6 0.04 -1.41 17.57
CA GLU A 6 -1.11 -1.76 18.39
C GLU A 6 -2.22 -2.28 17.47
N LYS A 7 -2.43 -3.60 17.49
CA LYS A 7 -3.39 -4.29 16.61
C LYS A 7 -4.79 -3.67 16.68
N GLU A 8 -5.25 -3.29 17.87
CA GLU A 8 -6.55 -2.63 18.08
C GLU A 8 -6.63 -1.28 17.36
N ILE A 9 -5.55 -0.49 17.40
CA ILE A 9 -5.46 0.79 16.68
C ILE A 9 -5.45 0.54 15.17
N ALA A 10 -4.69 -0.45 14.69
CA ALA A 10 -4.67 -0.81 13.28
C ALA A 10 -6.05 -1.23 12.78
N GLU A 11 -6.78 -2.07 13.54
CA GLU A 11 -8.15 -2.49 13.21
C GLU A 11 -9.13 -1.32 13.19
N LYS A 12 -9.00 -0.36 14.12
CA LYS A 12 -9.78 0.88 14.11
C LYS A 12 -9.55 1.67 12.81
N TYR A 13 -8.29 1.86 12.42
CA TYR A 13 -7.95 2.56 11.17
C TYR A 13 -8.42 1.81 9.94
N ILE A 14 -8.27 0.48 9.90
CA ILE A 14 -8.79 -0.37 8.83
C ILE A 14 -10.29 -0.14 8.64
N SER A 15 -11.09 -0.26 9.71
CA SER A 15 -12.54 -0.08 9.63
C SER A 15 -12.92 1.32 9.11
N LYS A 16 -12.27 2.36 9.64
CA LYS A 16 -12.45 3.76 9.21
C LYS A 16 -12.13 3.98 7.74
N TRP A 17 -10.98 3.49 7.27
CA TRP A 17 -10.52 3.75 5.92
C TRP A 17 -11.20 2.86 4.88
N GLN A 18 -11.70 1.68 5.27
CA GLN A 18 -12.61 0.90 4.43
C GLN A 18 -13.90 1.67 4.11
N ASP A 19 -14.45 2.42 5.07
CA ASP A 19 -15.60 3.30 4.80
C ASP A 19 -15.24 4.43 3.83
N ILE A 20 -14.20 5.20 4.17
CA ILE A 20 -13.83 6.41 3.45
C ILE A 20 -13.45 6.11 1.99
N LEU A 21 -12.68 5.04 1.76
CA LEU A 21 -12.21 4.64 0.43
C LEU A 21 -13.22 3.74 -0.32
N ARG A 22 -14.36 3.44 0.30
CA ARG A 22 -15.41 2.57 -0.23
C ARG A 22 -14.85 1.20 -0.63
N LEU A 23 -14.31 0.51 0.36
CA LEU A 23 -13.75 -0.85 0.30
C LEU A 23 -14.54 -1.82 1.21
N ARG A 24 -15.83 -1.54 1.44
CA ARG A 24 -16.72 -2.37 2.27
C ARG A 24 -17.14 -3.67 1.60
N ASP A 25 -16.96 -3.76 0.30
CA ASP A 25 -17.15 -4.97 -0.49
C ASP A 25 -15.91 -5.87 -0.50
N TRP A 26 -14.83 -5.48 0.19
CA TRP A 26 -13.62 -6.26 0.36
C TRP A 26 -13.53 -6.87 1.76
N ASP A 27 -13.22 -8.16 1.82
CA ASP A 27 -12.86 -8.87 3.04
C ASP A 27 -11.36 -8.69 3.31
N ILE A 28 -11.02 -7.75 4.21
CA ILE A 28 -9.63 -7.39 4.52
C ILE A 28 -9.19 -8.00 5.85
N LYS A 29 -8.13 -8.81 5.80
CA LYS A 29 -7.50 -9.41 6.98
C LYS A 29 -6.20 -8.70 7.31
N LEU A 30 -6.01 -8.34 8.58
CA LEU A 30 -4.73 -7.84 9.09
C LEU A 30 -3.77 -9.00 9.42
N HIS A 31 -2.54 -8.89 8.95
CA HIS A 31 -1.43 -9.75 9.30
C HIS A 31 -0.23 -8.91 9.78
N ILE A 32 0.21 -9.14 11.01
CA ILE A 32 1.39 -8.49 11.57
C ILE A 32 2.60 -9.36 11.27
N VAL A 33 3.59 -8.79 10.58
CA VAL A 33 4.84 -9.48 10.24
C VAL A 33 5.82 -9.27 11.40
N GLU A 34 6.16 -10.38 12.06
CA GLU A 34 7.04 -10.41 13.24
C GLU A 34 8.48 -10.84 12.91
N GLU A 35 8.74 -11.24 11.67
CA GLU A 35 10.06 -11.66 11.19
C GLU A 35 10.74 -10.59 10.33
N GLU A 36 12.01 -10.79 10.01
CA GLU A 36 12.77 -9.84 9.21
C GLU A 36 12.13 -9.63 7.84
N TRP A 37 11.75 -8.38 7.57
CA TRP A 37 11.06 -8.04 6.34
C TRP A 37 11.52 -6.69 5.81
N ARG A 38 11.66 -6.59 4.48
CA ARG A 38 12.25 -5.40 3.84
C ARG A 38 11.27 -4.23 3.68
N LYS A 39 9.98 -4.57 3.50
CA LYS A 39 8.87 -3.64 3.26
C LYS A 39 8.34 -3.09 4.58
N THR A 40 7.62 -1.98 4.53
CA THR A 40 6.97 -1.39 5.72
C THR A 40 5.52 -1.83 5.81
N GLY A 41 4.82 -1.83 4.68
CA GLY A 41 3.54 -2.49 4.48
C GLY A 41 3.54 -3.23 3.14
N ASP A 42 2.52 -4.04 2.95
CA ASP A 42 2.17 -4.67 1.68
C ASP A 42 0.70 -5.08 1.73
N ILE A 43 0.06 -5.20 0.57
CA ILE A 43 -1.28 -5.77 0.49
C ILE A 43 -1.32 -6.88 -0.55
N LYS A 44 -1.73 -8.08 -0.11
CA LYS A 44 -2.01 -9.20 -1.02
C LYS A 44 -3.47 -9.14 -1.44
N ILE A 45 -3.73 -9.29 -2.72
CA ILE A 45 -5.06 -9.06 -3.32
C ILE A 45 -5.49 -10.33 -4.05
N ASP A 46 -6.73 -10.74 -3.80
CA ASP A 46 -7.48 -11.73 -4.55
C ASP A 46 -8.73 -11.03 -5.09
N VAL A 47 -8.70 -10.71 -6.39
CA VAL A 47 -9.76 -9.92 -7.04
C VAL A 47 -11.03 -10.73 -7.28
N ASP A 48 -10.89 -12.04 -7.51
CA ASP A 48 -12.00 -12.94 -7.82
C ASP A 48 -12.90 -13.10 -6.59
N ASP A 49 -12.28 -13.24 -5.42
CA ASP A 49 -12.98 -13.38 -4.15
C ASP A 49 -13.17 -12.04 -3.39
N LYS A 50 -12.64 -10.93 -3.91
CA LYS A 50 -12.55 -9.63 -3.21
C LYS A 50 -11.97 -9.75 -1.79
N LYS A 51 -10.89 -10.52 -1.66
CA LYS A 51 -10.18 -10.70 -0.38
C LYS A 51 -8.84 -9.99 -0.44
N ALA A 52 -8.44 -9.42 0.69
CA ALA A 52 -7.11 -8.85 0.82
C ALA A 52 -6.47 -9.19 2.16
N ILE A 53 -5.14 -9.34 2.16
CA ILE A 53 -4.35 -9.45 3.38
C ILE A 53 -3.47 -8.22 3.48
N LEU A 54 -3.79 -7.32 4.41
CA LEU A 54 -2.94 -6.20 4.77
C LEU A 54 -1.82 -6.69 5.68
N MET A 55 -0.58 -6.55 5.23
CA MET A 55 0.61 -6.97 5.95
C MET A 55 1.33 -5.75 6.52
N LEU A 56 1.53 -5.69 7.84
CA LEU A 56 2.21 -4.58 8.50
C LEU A 56 3.48 -5.06 9.19
N ASN A 57 4.60 -4.37 8.95
CA ASN A 57 5.88 -4.73 9.53
C ASN A 57 5.99 -4.27 10.99
N ASN A 58 6.12 -5.21 11.93
CA ASN A 58 6.37 -4.93 13.34
C ASN A 58 7.81 -5.26 13.78
N TYR A 59 8.59 -5.98 12.96
CA TYR A 59 9.97 -6.35 13.27
C TYR A 59 10.95 -5.18 13.12
N ASN A 60 10.89 -4.47 11.99
CA ASN A 60 11.77 -3.35 11.66
C ASN A 60 11.01 -2.21 10.93
N PRO A 61 9.97 -1.62 11.57
CA PRO A 61 9.16 -0.58 10.95
C PRO A 61 10.03 0.61 10.54
N LYS A 62 9.91 1.01 9.27
CA LYS A 62 10.62 2.19 8.72
C LYS A 62 9.74 3.43 8.66
N GLN A 63 8.41 3.30 8.77
CA GLN A 63 7.46 4.40 8.76
C GLN A 63 6.90 4.60 10.17
N THR A 64 6.73 5.87 10.52
CA THR A 64 6.37 6.30 11.89
C THR A 64 4.88 6.60 12.04
N ASN A 65 4.12 6.70 10.94
CA ASN A 65 2.68 6.90 10.97
C ASN A 65 1.96 5.64 10.44
N LEU A 66 1.34 4.91 11.36
CA LEU A 66 0.58 3.69 11.08
C LEU A 66 -0.66 3.97 10.23
N GLU A 67 -1.36 5.09 10.49
CA GLU A 67 -2.57 5.44 9.76
C GLU A 67 -2.24 5.77 8.30
N GLU A 68 -1.18 6.55 8.08
CA GLU A 68 -0.67 6.86 6.73
C GLU A 68 -0.34 5.60 5.94
N LEU A 69 0.34 4.65 6.57
CA LEU A 69 0.68 3.37 5.94
C LEU A 69 -0.56 2.57 5.55
N ILE A 70 -1.58 2.49 6.42
CA ILE A 70 -2.83 1.78 6.10
C ILE A 70 -3.55 2.44 4.92
N ILE A 71 -3.60 3.78 4.89
CA ILE A 71 -4.19 4.52 3.76
C ILE A 71 -3.44 4.21 2.46
N HIS A 72 -2.10 4.22 2.50
CA HIS A 72 -1.24 3.91 1.36
C HIS A 72 -1.58 2.53 0.77
N GLU A 73 -1.57 1.48 1.59
CA GLU A 73 -1.88 0.12 1.13
C GLU A 73 -3.34 -0.02 0.64
N PHE A 74 -4.29 0.71 1.25
CA PHE A 74 -5.69 0.69 0.79
C PHE A 74 -5.90 1.44 -0.52
N LEU A 75 -5.08 2.44 -0.83
CA LEU A 75 -5.11 3.12 -2.12
C LEU A 75 -4.57 2.21 -3.23
N HIS A 76 -3.55 1.39 -2.97
CA HIS A 76 -3.14 0.30 -3.86
C HIS A 76 -4.31 -0.67 -4.11
N LEU A 77 -5.00 -1.11 -3.05
CA LEU A 77 -6.20 -1.95 -3.21
C LEU A 77 -7.29 -1.25 -4.05
N LYS A 78 -7.49 0.05 -3.83
CA LYS A 78 -8.53 0.83 -4.53
C LYS A 78 -8.24 0.98 -6.02
N LEU A 79 -6.97 1.12 -6.38
CA LEU A 79 -6.50 1.35 -7.75
C LEU A 79 -6.13 0.07 -8.48
N TYR A 80 -6.07 -1.06 -7.77
CA TYR A 80 -5.59 -2.35 -8.30
C TYR A 80 -6.13 -2.72 -9.68
N GLY A 81 -7.43 -2.53 -9.95
CA GLY A 81 -8.00 -2.83 -11.27
C GLY A 81 -7.43 -1.99 -12.41
N MET A 82 -7.11 -0.72 -12.15
CA MET A 82 -6.43 0.17 -13.12
C MET A 82 -4.95 -0.21 -13.26
N ASP A 83 -4.32 -0.63 -12.16
CA ASP A 83 -2.93 -1.02 -12.17
C ASP A 83 -2.73 -2.28 -13.02
N GLN A 84 -3.54 -3.31 -12.78
CA GLN A 84 -3.51 -4.55 -13.56
C GLN A 84 -3.81 -4.30 -15.04
N MET A 85 -4.83 -3.49 -15.37
CA MET A 85 -5.12 -3.14 -16.76
C MET A 85 -3.92 -2.49 -17.45
N THR A 86 -3.21 -1.60 -16.75
CA THR A 86 -2.07 -0.88 -17.33
C THR A 86 -0.84 -1.78 -17.46
N GLU A 87 -0.59 -2.64 -16.46
CA GLU A 87 0.46 -3.66 -16.50
C GLU A 87 0.23 -4.63 -17.68
N GLU A 88 -0.99 -5.15 -17.83
CA GLU A 88 -1.40 -6.00 -18.96
C GLU A 88 -1.18 -5.30 -20.31
N LEU A 89 -1.50 -4.00 -20.40
CA LEU A 89 -1.26 -3.22 -21.61
C LEU A 89 0.24 -3.11 -21.93
N ILE A 90 1.10 -2.92 -20.93
CA ILE A 90 2.56 -2.88 -21.12
C ILE A 90 3.04 -4.23 -21.68
N HIS A 91 2.62 -5.35 -21.09
CA HIS A 91 2.93 -6.69 -21.60
C HIS A 91 2.40 -6.91 -23.01
N CYS A 92 1.17 -6.47 -23.31
CA CYS A 92 0.58 -6.59 -24.64
C CYS A 92 1.36 -5.82 -25.72
N VAL A 93 1.88 -4.63 -25.39
CA VAL A 93 2.57 -3.74 -26.34
C VAL A 93 4.04 -4.09 -26.52
N PHE A 94 4.74 -4.44 -25.44
CA PHE A 94 6.19 -4.63 -25.44
C PHE A 94 6.62 -6.10 -25.39
N GLY A 95 5.69 -7.02 -25.12
CA GLY A 95 5.96 -8.44 -24.91
C GLY A 95 6.46 -8.75 -23.50
N ASP A 96 6.87 -10.00 -23.29
CA ASP A 96 7.27 -10.52 -21.96
C ASP A 96 8.80 -10.60 -21.77
N ASP A 97 9.58 -10.00 -22.69
CA ASP A 97 11.03 -9.92 -22.54
C ASP A 97 11.38 -8.82 -21.53
N LEU A 98 11.65 -9.23 -20.28
CA LEU A 98 12.00 -8.34 -19.18
C LEU A 98 13.33 -7.59 -19.40
N GLU A 99 14.17 -8.05 -20.34
CA GLU A 99 15.43 -7.40 -20.70
C GLU A 99 15.25 -6.39 -21.84
N ASP A 100 14.08 -6.31 -22.49
CA ASP A 100 13.79 -5.27 -23.49
C ASP A 100 13.80 -3.88 -22.82
N ALA A 101 14.63 -2.99 -23.36
CA ALA A 101 14.83 -1.67 -22.78
C ALA A 101 13.56 -0.80 -22.78
N LYS A 102 12.64 -1.00 -23.75
CA LYS A 102 11.37 -0.26 -23.82
C LYS A 102 10.38 -0.83 -22.80
N PHE A 103 10.29 -2.15 -22.66
CA PHE A 103 9.50 -2.81 -21.62
C PHE A 103 9.93 -2.29 -20.25
N LYS A 104 11.23 -2.40 -19.93
CA LYS A 104 11.79 -1.96 -18.65
C LYS A 104 11.52 -0.49 -18.39
N PHE A 105 11.74 0.37 -19.38
CA PHE A 105 11.42 1.79 -19.25
C PHE A 105 9.94 2.02 -18.92
N ALA A 106 9.03 1.41 -19.67
CA ALA A 106 7.58 1.59 -19.47
C ALA A 106 7.14 1.07 -18.09
N TYR A 107 7.55 -0.14 -17.73
CA TYR A 107 7.22 -0.78 -16.46
C TYR A 107 7.80 0.00 -15.26
N ASP A 108 9.08 0.39 -15.30
CA ASP A 108 9.70 1.15 -14.21
C ASP A 108 9.03 2.52 -14.01
N LYS A 109 8.65 3.19 -15.10
CA LYS A 109 7.94 4.48 -15.03
C LYS A 109 6.54 4.32 -14.47
N PHE A 110 5.84 3.27 -14.89
CA PHE A 110 4.53 2.94 -14.37
C PHE A 110 4.57 2.66 -12.86
N MET A 111 5.43 1.75 -12.41
CA MET A 111 5.59 1.42 -10.99
C MET A 111 5.97 2.65 -10.15
N THR A 112 6.93 3.45 -10.64
CA THR A 112 7.32 4.69 -9.94
C THR A 112 6.16 5.68 -9.81
N LEU A 113 5.35 5.82 -10.87
CA LEU A 113 4.22 6.75 -10.87
C LEU A 113 3.10 6.28 -9.94
N ILE A 114 2.79 4.98 -9.90
CA ILE A 114 1.81 4.44 -8.95
C ILE A 114 2.26 4.72 -7.53
N GLU A 115 3.47 4.30 -7.15
CA GLU A 115 3.97 4.43 -5.79
C GLU A 115 3.98 5.89 -5.32
N THR A 116 4.45 6.82 -6.17
CA THR A 116 4.48 8.24 -5.83
C THR A 116 3.08 8.86 -5.75
N THR A 117 2.17 8.45 -6.63
CA THR A 117 0.78 8.93 -6.63
C THR A 117 0.01 8.42 -5.41
N VAL A 118 0.13 7.14 -5.09
CA VAL A 118 -0.48 6.52 -3.91
C VAL A 118 0.02 7.18 -2.63
N GLU A 119 1.32 7.43 -2.55
CA GLU A 119 1.95 8.13 -1.43
C GLU A 119 1.42 9.57 -1.26
N ASP A 120 1.32 10.34 -2.35
CA ASP A 120 0.80 11.72 -2.30
C ASP A 120 -0.69 11.74 -1.93
N LEU A 121 -1.48 10.81 -2.46
CA LEU A 121 -2.88 10.65 -2.07
C LEU A 121 -3.01 10.26 -0.60
N ALA A 122 -2.18 9.33 -0.09
CA ALA A 122 -2.21 8.91 1.30
C ALA A 122 -1.98 10.10 2.24
N LYS A 123 -1.02 10.97 1.94
CA LYS A 123 -0.77 12.23 2.66
C LYS A 123 -1.97 13.17 2.60
N GLY A 124 -2.60 13.31 1.42
CA GLY A 124 -3.80 14.11 1.24
C GLY A 124 -4.97 13.63 2.11
N TYR A 125 -5.28 12.33 2.05
CA TYR A 125 -6.32 11.71 2.87
C TYR A 125 -6.03 11.83 4.37
N LEU A 126 -4.79 11.54 4.78
CA LEU A 126 -4.34 11.71 6.16
C LEU A 126 -4.52 13.17 6.62
N GLY A 127 -4.15 14.15 5.81
CA GLY A 127 -4.30 15.57 6.13
C GLY A 127 -5.76 16.00 6.33
N VAL A 128 -6.69 15.42 5.57
CA VAL A 128 -8.13 15.74 5.68
C VAL A 128 -8.77 15.01 6.87
N ALA A 129 -8.60 13.69 6.95
CA ALA A 129 -9.40 12.84 7.84
C ALA A 129 -8.58 12.00 8.84
N GLY A 130 -7.24 12.07 8.83
CA GLY A 130 -6.38 11.37 9.76
C GLY A 130 -6.49 11.87 11.21
N GLU A 131 -6.29 10.96 12.16
CA GLU A 131 -6.19 11.28 13.59
C GLU A 131 -4.84 11.94 13.90
N ASN A 132 -3.76 11.39 13.36
CA ASN A 132 -2.43 12.00 13.40
C ASN A 132 -2.03 12.50 12.01
N LYS A 133 -2.15 13.82 11.79
CA LYS A 133 -1.88 14.47 10.50
C LYS A 133 -0.40 14.69 10.19
N ASN A 134 0.50 14.24 11.06
CA ASN A 134 1.93 14.35 10.83
C ASN A 134 2.37 13.35 9.75
N ILE A 135 3.11 13.84 8.76
CA ILE A 135 3.67 13.03 7.68
C ILE A 135 4.89 12.27 8.20
N SER A 136 5.01 11.00 7.82
CA SER A 136 6.21 10.23 8.14
C SER A 136 7.35 10.53 7.16
N PHE A 137 8.54 10.84 7.71
CA PHE A 137 9.78 10.94 6.92
C PHE A 137 10.56 9.62 6.90
N GLY A 138 10.10 8.62 7.64
CA GLY A 138 10.58 7.25 7.68
C GLY A 138 12.08 7.05 7.43
N ARG A 139 12.42 6.59 6.21
CA ARG A 139 13.78 6.17 5.80
C ARG A 139 14.83 7.29 5.84
N ILE A 140 14.43 8.56 5.76
CA ILE A 140 15.34 9.71 5.72
C ILE A 140 15.40 10.49 7.04
N GLN A 141 14.72 10.02 8.09
CA GLN A 141 14.68 10.65 9.41
C GLN A 141 15.71 10.08 10.40
N LYS A 142 16.55 9.13 9.97
CA LYS A 142 17.58 8.49 10.81
C LYS A 142 18.95 9.15 10.69
#